data_AF-K1SEG3-F1
#
_entry.id   AF-K1SEG3-F1
#
_cell.length_a   1.000
_cell.length_b   1.000
_cell.length_c   1.000
_cell.angle_alpha   90.00
_cell.angle_beta   90.00
_cell.angle_gamma   90.00
#
_symmetry.space_group_name_H-M   'P 1'
#
loop_
_entity.id
_entity.type
_entity.pdbx_description
1 polymer ?
#
loop_
_entity_poly.entity_id
_entity_poly.type
_entity_poly.pdbx_seq_one_letter_code
_entity_poly.pdbx_strand_id
1 'polypeptide(L)'
;MKTIGIMCADSSDPYLAKAIYYIEQKLRANGYDSILCCTGYDLDTKASSMNLLITKKVDGIILVGSNFIYEKEDDNKYILDAAGQVPVMLLNAAMDAPNVY
;
A
#
# COMPACT_ATOMS: atom_id res chain seq x y z
N MET A 1 -1.65 0.19 -19.72
CA MET A 1 -0.58 0.39 -18.72
C MET A 1 -1.00 -0.33 -17.47
N LYS A 2 -0.07 -1.03 -16.80
CA LYS A 2 -0.35 -1.69 -15.52
C LYS A 2 0.39 -0.91 -14.43
N THR A 3 -0.31 -0.37 -13.44
CA THR A 3 0.27 0.52 -12.43
C THR A 3 0.00 -0.03 -11.03
N ILE A 4 1.02 -0.09 -10.18
CA ILE A 4 0.88 -0.49 -8.78
C ILE A 4 1.11 0.72 -7.87
N GLY A 5 0.19 0.94 -6.94
CA GLY A 5 0.38 1.89 -5.85
C GLY A 5 1.26 1.30 -4.76
N ILE A 6 2.23 2.05 -4.24
CA ILE A 6 3.05 1.69 -3.09
C ILE A 6 2.81 2.73 -2.01
N MET A 7 2.46 2.30 -0.81
CA MET A 7 2.30 3.17 0.35
C MET A 7 3.34 2.81 1.41
N CYS A 8 4.05 3.82 1.92
CA CYS A 8 4.97 3.68 3.04
C CYS A 8 4.79 4.86 4.00
N ALA A 9 5.11 4.71 5.28
CA ALA A 9 5.03 5.86 6.18
C ALA A 9 6.16 6.88 5.97
N ASP A 10 7.39 6.41 5.81
CA ASP A 10 8.58 7.24 5.70
C ASP A 10 9.56 6.62 4.70
N SER A 11 9.85 7.34 3.61
CA SER A 11 10.80 6.88 2.58
C SER A 11 12.26 7.10 2.96
N SER A 12 12.53 7.80 4.07
CA SER A 12 13.87 7.97 4.63
C SER A 12 14.26 6.85 5.59
N ASP A 13 13.28 6.10 6.11
CA ASP A 13 13.55 4.93 6.95
C ASP A 13 14.34 3.86 6.15
N PRO A 14 15.51 3.40 6.62
CA PRO A 14 16.35 2.49 5.85
C PRO A 14 15.71 1.14 5.50
N TYR A 15 14.82 0.63 6.37
CA TYR A 15 14.11 -0.62 6.12
C TYR A 15 13.06 -0.43 5.04
N LEU A 16 12.21 0.60 5.17
CA LEU A 16 11.16 0.91 4.20
C LEU A 16 11.77 1.32 2.84
N ALA A 17 12.81 2.15 2.83
CA ALA A 17 13.52 2.57 1.62
C ALA A 17 14.07 1.38 0.83
N LYS A 18 14.67 0.41 1.54
CA LYS A 18 15.21 -0.81 0.92
C LYS A 18 14.10 -1.73 0.39
N ALA A 19 12.99 -1.85 1.12
CA ALA A 19 11.82 -2.59 0.65
C ALA A 19 11.23 -1.99 -0.63
N ILE A 20 10.99 -0.68 -0.63
CA ILE A 20 10.48 0.07 -1.79
C ILE A 20 11.43 -0.10 -2.98
N TYR A 21 12.73 0.01 -2.76
CA TYR A 21 13.73 -0.21 -3.81
C TYR A 21 13.55 -1.57 -4.49
N TYR A 22 13.46 -2.66 -3.73
CA TYR A 22 13.30 -3.99 -4.33
C TYR A 22 11.93 -4.20 -4.98
N ILE A 23 10.85 -3.70 -4.37
CA ILE A 23 9.50 -3.77 -4.93
C ILE A 23 9.48 -3.06 -6.29
N GLU A 24 9.97 -1.83 -6.35
CA GLU A 24 9.98 -1.02 -7.56
C GLU A 24 10.80 -1.69 -8.68
N GLN A 25 11.99 -2.21 -8.37
CA GLN A 25 12.80 -2.93 -9.36
C GLN A 25 12.07 -4.17 -9.91
N LYS A 26 11.35 -4.90 -9.05
CA LYS A 26 10.56 -6.06 -9.47
C LYS A 26 9.34 -5.68 -10.30
N LEU A 27 8.63 -4.63 -9.93
CA LEU A 27 7.52 -4.09 -10.71
C LEU A 27 7.98 -3.68 -12.11
N ARG A 28 9.06 -2.89 -12.19
CA ARG A 28 9.64 -2.46 -13.46
C ARG A 28 10.08 -3.63 -14.32
N ALA A 29 10.76 -4.62 -13.74
CA ALA A 29 11.21 -5.82 -14.45
C ALA A 29 10.04 -6.65 -15.03
N ASN A 30 8.83 -6.49 -14.48
CA ASN A 30 7.61 -7.17 -14.95
C ASN A 30 6.69 -6.25 -15.77
N GLY A 31 7.14 -5.06 -16.17
CA GLY A 31 6.39 -4.12 -17.01
C GLY A 31 5.27 -3.38 -16.28
N TYR A 32 5.37 -3.22 -14.97
CA TYR A 32 4.47 -2.39 -14.17
C TYR A 32 5.10 -1.03 -13.90
N ASP A 33 4.29 0.02 -14.03
CA ASP A 33 4.57 1.34 -13.47
C ASP A 33 4.28 1.35 -11.96
N SER A 34 4.91 2.27 -11.22
CA SER A 34 4.69 2.40 -9.78
C SER A 34 4.41 3.84 -9.35
N ILE A 35 3.46 4.04 -8.44
CA ILE A 35 3.19 5.33 -7.79
C ILE A 35 3.48 5.18 -6.30
N LEU A 36 4.45 5.94 -5.77
CA LEU A 36 4.80 5.94 -4.36
C LEU A 36 4.05 7.04 -3.60
N CYS A 37 3.41 6.69 -2.48
CA CYS A 37 2.81 7.62 -1.53
C CYS A 37 3.46 7.46 -0.15
N CYS A 38 4.10 8.52 0.34
CA CYS A 38 4.61 8.59 1.71
C CYS A 38 3.51 9.15 2.62
N THR A 39 2.90 8.29 3.43
CA THR A 39 1.66 8.60 4.17
C THR A 39 1.90 9.21 5.55
N GLY A 40 3.12 9.15 6.08
CA GLY A 40 3.32 9.28 7.52
C GLY A 40 2.54 8.20 8.30
N TYR A 41 2.25 8.48 9.57
CA TYR A 41 1.65 7.52 10.50
C TYR A 41 0.17 7.78 10.80
N ASP A 42 -0.35 8.94 10.40
CA ASP A 42 -1.73 9.36 10.60
C ASP A 42 -2.71 8.53 9.76
N LEU A 43 -3.84 8.15 10.36
CA LEU A 43 -4.84 7.29 9.72
C LEU A 43 -5.54 7.99 8.56
N ASP A 44 -5.94 9.25 8.73
CA ASP A 44 -6.66 10.01 7.70
C ASP A 44 -5.78 10.21 6.46
N THR A 45 -4.49 10.41 6.67
CA THR A 45 -3.49 10.54 5.59
C THR A 45 -3.30 9.22 4.83
N LYS A 46 -3.29 8.07 5.53
CA LYS A 46 -3.25 6.75 4.89
C LYS A 46 -4.51 6.51 4.05
N ALA A 47 -5.69 6.72 4.62
CA ALA A 47 -6.96 6.54 3.92
C ALA A 47 -7.07 7.46 2.68
N SER A 48 -6.69 8.73 2.81
CA SER A 48 -6.69 9.69 1.70
C SER A 48 -5.72 9.31 0.58
N SER A 49 -4.52 8.83 0.95
CA SER A 49 -3.52 8.36 -0.02
C SER A 49 -3.97 7.10 -0.75
N MET A 50 -4.62 6.17 -0.05
CA MET A 50 -5.22 4.98 -0.66
C MET A 50 -6.32 5.35 -1.65
N ASN A 51 -7.22 6.26 -1.27
CA ASN A 51 -8.27 6.74 -2.16
C ASN A 51 -7.71 7.47 -3.39
N LEU A 52 -6.60 8.21 -3.23
CA LEU A 52 -5.89 8.83 -4.36
C LEU A 52 -5.40 7.76 -5.35
N LEU A 53 -4.77 6.68 -4.88
CA LEU A 53 -4.30 5.59 -5.73
C LEU A 53 -5.45 4.91 -6.46
N ILE A 54 -6.56 4.62 -5.78
CA ILE A 54 -7.78 4.07 -6.39
C ILE A 54 -8.32 5.01 -7.47
N THR A 55 -8.40 6.31 -7.20
CA THR A 55 -8.86 7.32 -8.16
C THR A 55 -7.93 7.40 -9.38
N LYS A 56 -6.62 7.15 -9.20
CA LYS A 56 -5.64 7.02 -10.29
C LYS A 56 -5.73 5.71 -11.06
N LYS A 57 -6.68 4.82 -10.71
CA LYS A 57 -6.94 3.53 -11.36
C LYS A 57 -5.71 2.63 -11.40
N VAL A 58 -5.00 2.53 -10.27
CA VAL A 58 -3.98 1.50 -10.09
C VAL A 58 -4.61 0.10 -10.14
N ASP A 59 -3.85 -0.89 -10.58
CA ASP A 59 -4.30 -2.29 -10.68
C ASP A 59 -4.13 -3.06 -9.35
N GLY A 60 -3.43 -2.47 -8.38
CA GLY A 60 -3.19 -3.04 -7.06
C GLY A 60 -2.42 -2.07 -6.16
N ILE A 61 -2.45 -2.32 -4.86
CA ILE A 61 -1.79 -1.49 -3.85
C ILE A 61 -0.92 -2.37 -2.95
N ILE A 62 0.31 -1.94 -2.67
CA ILE A 62 1.23 -2.57 -1.73
C ILE A 62 1.43 -1.63 -0.54
N LEU A 63 1.08 -2.10 0.66
CA LEU A 63 1.32 -1.39 1.93
C LEU A 63 2.61 -1.90 2.55
N VAL A 64 3.57 -1.00 2.74
CA VAL A 64 4.92 -1.34 3.21
C VAL A 64 5.07 -0.89 4.66
N GLY A 65 4.94 -1.83 5.60
CA GLY A 65 5.12 -1.62 7.03
C GLY A 65 3.94 -2.15 7.88
N SER A 66 4.25 -2.61 9.10
CA SER A 66 3.24 -3.08 10.08
C SER A 66 2.31 -1.96 10.56
N ASN A 67 2.75 -0.71 10.46
CA ASN A 67 2.01 0.47 10.91
C ASN A 67 0.73 0.76 10.10
N PHE A 68 0.46 0.04 9.02
CA PHE A 68 -0.82 0.13 8.30
C PHE A 68 -1.96 -0.63 8.99
N ILE A 69 -1.63 -1.61 9.85
CA ILE A 69 -2.62 -2.42 10.57
C ILE A 69 -2.77 -1.89 11.99
N TYR A 70 -4.01 -1.68 12.39
CA TYR A 70 -4.41 -1.16 13.69
C TYR A 70 -5.06 -2.25 14.54
N GLU A 71 -4.93 -2.16 15.87
CA GLU A 71 -5.59 -3.08 16.80
C GLU A 71 -7.11 -2.94 16.76
N LYS A 72 -7.60 -1.71 16.60
CA LYS A 72 -9.02 -1.42 16.46
C LYS A 72 -9.46 -1.75 15.04
N GLU A 73 -10.30 -2.78 14.89
CA GLU A 73 -10.77 -3.26 13.59
C GLU A 73 -11.40 -2.17 12.72
N ASP A 74 -12.17 -1.26 13.31
CA ASP A 74 -12.79 -0.13 12.60
C ASP A 74 -11.78 0.77 11.88
N ASP A 75 -10.57 0.89 12.41
CA ASP A 75 -9.53 1.74 11.84
C ASP A 75 -8.85 1.07 10.63
N ASN A 76 -9.10 -0.23 10.40
CA ASN A 76 -8.63 -0.96 9.23
C ASN A 76 -9.62 -0.96 8.06
N LYS A 77 -10.80 -0.36 8.21
CA LYS A 77 -11.86 -0.34 7.17
C LYS A 77 -11.37 0.18 5.82
N TYR A 78 -10.48 1.17 5.82
CA TYR A 78 -9.91 1.71 4.58
C TYR A 78 -9.20 0.64 3.72
N ILE A 79 -8.57 -0.35 4.34
CA ILE A 79 -7.93 -1.48 3.64
C ILE A 79 -9.00 -2.40 3.05
N LEU A 80 -10.04 -2.72 3.83
CA LEU A 80 -11.14 -3.60 3.40
C LEU A 80 -11.92 -2.96 2.24
N ASP A 81 -12.21 -1.68 2.33
CA ASP A 81 -12.93 -0.92 1.29
C ASP A 81 -12.10 -0.82 0.00
N ALA A 82 -10.77 -0.72 0.11
CA ALA A 82 -9.87 -0.77 -1.03
C ALA A 82 -9.76 -2.17 -1.63
N ALA A 83 -9.68 -3.22 -0.79
CA ALA A 83 -9.63 -4.62 -1.20
C ALA A 83 -10.90 -5.05 -1.95
N GLY A 84 -12.05 -4.40 -1.70
CA GLY A 84 -13.26 -4.56 -2.50
C GLY A 84 -13.15 -4.04 -3.95
N GLN A 85 -12.11 -3.28 -4.28
CA GLN A 85 -11.93 -2.63 -5.59
C GLN A 85 -10.67 -3.11 -6.32
N VAL A 86 -9.54 -3.20 -5.61
CA VAL A 86 -8.24 -3.60 -6.14
C VAL A 86 -7.53 -4.52 -5.14
N PRO A 87 -6.70 -5.48 -5.59
CA PRO A 87 -5.92 -6.32 -4.67
C PRO A 87 -4.99 -5.45 -3.80
N VAL A 88 -4.96 -5.75 -2.51
CA VAL A 88 -4.08 -5.09 -1.54
C VAL A 88 -3.08 -6.11 -0.99
N MET A 89 -1.79 -5.77 -1.03
CA MET A 89 -0.73 -6.60 -0.48
C MET A 89 -0.10 -5.92 0.73
N LEU A 90 0.20 -6.70 1.76
CA LEU A 90 0.84 -6.23 2.99
C LEU A 90 2.28 -6.75 3.06
N LEU A 91 3.24 -5.85 3.20
CA LEU A 91 4.61 -6.19 3.52
C LEU A 91 4.88 -5.85 4.99
N ASN A 92 5.35 -6.85 5.75
CA ASN A 92 5.60 -6.75 7.19
C ASN A 92 4.33 -6.49 8.03
N ALA A 93 3.18 -6.98 7.55
CA ALA A 93 1.92 -7.00 8.28
C ALA A 93 1.08 -8.18 7.80
N ALA A 94 -0.02 -8.48 8.48
CA ALA A 94 -0.96 -9.52 8.06
C ALA A 94 -2.40 -9.11 8.42
N MET A 95 -3.34 -9.50 7.58
CA MET A 95 -4.77 -9.34 7.78
C MET A 95 -5.49 -10.46 7.05
N ASP A 96 -6.37 -11.18 7.74
CA ASP A 96 -7.19 -12.22 7.14
C ASP A 96 -8.45 -11.59 6.52
N ALA A 97 -8.38 -11.28 5.23
CA ALA A 97 -9.47 -10.67 4.49
C ALA A 97 -9.44 -11.06 3.01
N PRO A 98 -10.60 -11.16 2.33
CA PRO A 98 -10.64 -11.41 0.89
C PRO A 98 -9.86 -10.34 0.11
N ASN A 99 -9.10 -10.77 -0.91
CA ASN A 99 -8.32 -9.90 -1.78
C ASN A 99 -7.21 -9.08 -1.08
N VAL A 100 -6.87 -9.47 0.15
CA VAL A 100 -5.68 -9.02 0.88
C VAL A 100 -4.65 -10.15 0.89
N TYR A 101 -3.39 -9.84 0.59
CA TYR A 101 -2.28 -10.79 0.44
C TYR A 101 -1.08 -10.45 1.31
#